data_AF-A0A8T4JAA8-F1
#
_entry.id   AF-A0A8T4JAA8-F1
#
_cell.length_a   1.000
_cell.length_b   1.000
_cell.length_c   1.000
_cell.angle_alpha   90.00
_cell.angle_beta   90.00
_cell.angle_gamma   90.00
#
_symmetry.space_group_name_H-M   'P 1'
#
loop_
_entity.id
_entity.type
_entity.pdbx_description
1 polymer ?
#
loop_
_entity_poly.entity_id
_entity_poly.type
_entity_poly.pdbx_seq_one_letter_code
_entity_poly.pdbx_strand_id
1 'polypeptide(L)' 'MSTTKPEAPTALPPVKRRNAELVLVLIAIVIMMSAMATAGLNLNNQVPGAMLGYGLIFGSLALV' A
#
# COMPACT_ATOMS: atom_id res chain seq x y z
N MET A 1 -27.64 -35.66 -3.21
CA MET A 1 -28.01 -34.40 -2.53
C MET A 1 -26.73 -33.65 -2.20
N SER A 2 -26.33 -32.73 -3.08
CA SER A 2 -25.12 -31.92 -2.90
C SER A 2 -25.44 -30.76 -1.96
N THR A 3 -24.80 -30.72 -0.80
CA THR A 3 -24.99 -29.66 0.20
C THR A 3 -24.27 -28.40 -0.27
N THR A 4 -24.96 -27.46 -0.90
CA THR A 4 -24.41 -26.13 -1.18
C THR A 4 -24.42 -25.32 0.11
N LYS A 5 -23.27 -25.31 0.79
CA LYS A 5 -22.99 -24.35 1.87
C LYS A 5 -23.20 -22.95 1.28
N PRO A 6 -23.97 -22.04 1.91
CA PRO A 6 -24.12 -20.68 1.39
C PRO A 6 -22.73 -20.05 1.26
N GLU A 7 -22.29 -19.80 0.03
CA GLU A 7 -21.04 -19.11 -0.25
C GLU A 7 -21.22 -17.70 0.31
N ALA A 8 -20.37 -17.32 1.28
CA ALA A 8 -20.44 -15.99 1.88
C ALA A 8 -20.34 -14.96 0.74
N PRO A 9 -21.17 -13.88 0.74
CA PRO A 9 -21.13 -12.89 -0.32
C PRO A 9 -19.71 -12.37 -0.53
N THR A 10 -19.04 -12.82 -1.61
CA THR A 10 -17.65 -12.48 -1.92
C THR A 10 -17.51 -11.01 -2.32
N ALA A 11 -18.64 -10.37 -2.64
CA ALA A 11 -18.74 -8.95 -2.86
C ALA A 11 -18.70 -8.22 -1.50
N LEU A 12 -17.52 -7.70 -1.17
CA LEU A 12 -17.38 -6.73 -0.09
C LEU A 12 -18.26 -5.50 -0.38
N PRO A 13 -18.98 -4.96 0.63
CA PRO A 13 -19.66 -3.68 0.53
C PRO A 13 -18.75 -2.61 -0.12
N PRO A 14 -19.29 -1.68 -0.95
CA PRO A 14 -18.47 -0.75 -1.73
C PRO A 14 -17.41 0.01 -0.92
N VAL A 15 -17.75 0.37 0.32
CA VAL A 15 -16.84 1.05 1.26
C VAL A 15 -15.69 0.13 1.71
N LYS A 16 -15.95 -1.15 1.96
CA LYS A 16 -14.90 -2.12 2.35
C LYS A 16 -13.95 -2.42 1.20
N ARG A 17 -14.43 -2.39 -0.06
CA ARG A 17 -13.56 -2.55 -1.24
C ARG A 17 -12.62 -1.36 -1.42
N ARG A 18 -13.14 -0.13 -1.30
CA ARG A 18 -12.35 1.10 -1.34
C ARG A 18 -11.24 1.08 -0.28
N ASN A 19 -11.56 0.71 0.96
CA ASN A 19 -10.57 0.64 2.03
C ASN A 19 -9.49 -0.43 1.77
N ALA A 20 -9.88 -1.58 1.21
CA ALA A 20 -8.91 -2.61 0.84
C ALA A 20 -7.96 -2.13 -0.27
N GLU A 21 -8.49 -1.44 -1.29
CA GLU A 21 -7.69 -0.82 -2.36
C GLU A 21 -6.74 0.24 -1.79
N LEU A 22 -7.21 1.11 -0.90
CA LEU A 22 -6.39 2.14 -0.23
C LEU A 22 -5.26 1.54 0.62
N VAL A 23 -5.57 0.51 1.40
CA VAL A 23 -4.55 -0.19 2.22
C VAL A 23 -3.50 -0.84 1.32
N LEU A 24 -3.91 -1.45 0.21
CA LEU A 24 -2.98 -2.10 -0.72
C LEU A 24 -2.04 -1.07 -1.39
N VAL A 25 -2.56 0.11 -1.72
CA VAL A 25 -1.77 1.24 -2.23
C VAL A 25 -0.78 1.74 -1.16
N LEU A 26 -1.22 1.92 0.08
CA LEU A 26 -0.33 2.33 1.18
C LEU A 26 0.80 1.32 1.40
N ILE A 27 0.50 0.02 1.34
CA ILE A 27 1.51 -1.04 1.44
C ILE A 27 2.53 -0.92 0.30
N ALA A 28 2.07 -0.72 -0.94
CA ALA A 28 2.96 -0.54 -2.09
C ALA A 28 3.90 0.66 -1.92
N ILE A 29 3.38 1.78 -1.42
CA ILE A 29 4.18 2.99 -1.14
C ILE A 29 5.25 2.71 -0.07
N VAL A 30 4.89 2.01 1.00
CA VAL A 30 5.85 1.64 2.07
C VAL A 30 6.95 0.73 1.53
N ILE A 31 6.61 -0.27 0.71
CA ILE A 31 7.59 -1.17 0.09
C ILE A 31 8.56 -0.37 -0.78
N MET A 32 8.04 0.48 -1.67
CA MET A 32 8.85 1.33 -2.54
C MET A 32 9.79 2.25 -1.73
N MET A 33 9.26 2.89 -0.68
CA MET A 33 10.04 3.76 0.20
C MET A 33 11.16 3.00 0.92
N SER A 34 10.88 1.80 1.40
CA SER A 34 11.88 0.95 2.05
C SER A 34 12.98 0.52 1.09
N ALA A 35 12.65 0.20 -0.17
CA ALA A 35 13.63 -0.13 -1.20
C ALA A 35 14.51 1.06 -1.58
N MET A 36 13.94 2.28 -1.67
CA MET A 36 14.73 3.50 -1.89
C MET A 36 15.66 3.80 -0.71
N ALA A 37 15.19 3.58 0.53
CA ALA A 37 16.01 3.76 1.73
C ALA A 37 17.21 2.82 1.72
N THR A 38 16.97 1.52 1.49
CA THR A 38 18.04 0.52 1.47
C THR A 38 19.01 0.74 0.31
N ALA A 39 18.53 1.14 -0.86
CA ALA A 39 19.40 1.52 -1.98
C ALA A 39 20.28 2.74 -1.64
N GLY A 40 19.73 3.76 -1.00
CA GLY A 40 20.49 4.94 -0.54
C GLY A 40 21.53 4.59 0.51
N LEU A 41 21.17 3.78 1.51
CA LEU A 41 22.11 3.26 2.49
C LEU A 41 23.24 2.47 1.81
N ASN A 42 22.94 1.63 0.83
CA ASN A 42 23.96 0.81 0.17
C ASN A 42 24.91 1.65 -0.71
N LEU A 43 24.42 2.75 -1.30
CA LEU A 43 25.23 3.64 -2.15
C LEU A 43 26.12 4.58 -1.34
N ASN A 44 25.55 5.29 -0.37
CA ASN A 44 26.22 6.41 0.31
C ASN A 44 26.16 6.31 1.86
N ASN A 45 25.71 5.18 2.43
CA ASN A 45 25.38 5.04 3.86
C ASN A 45 24.43 6.12 4.38
N GLN A 46 23.61 6.69 3.50
CA GLN A 46 22.69 7.78 3.84
C GLN A 46 21.32 7.52 3.22
N VAL A 47 20.30 7.81 4.02
CA VAL A 47 18.91 7.82 3.57
C VAL A 47 18.69 9.05 2.69
N PRO A 48 18.04 8.95 1.51
CA PRO A 48 17.80 10.12 0.67
C PRO A 48 17.07 11.22 1.45
N GLY A 49 17.64 12.43 1.54
CA GLY A 49 17.04 13.52 2.34
C GLY A 49 15.63 13.93 1.89
N ALA A 50 15.29 13.66 0.64
CA ALA A 50 13.96 13.87 0.07
C ALA A 50 12.95 12.74 0.38
N MET A 51 13.31 11.68 1.11
CA MET A 51 12.40 10.55 1.42
C MET A 51 11.10 11.01 2.07
N LEU A 52 11.15 11.95 3.00
CA LEU A 52 9.93 12.50 3.61
C LEU A 52 9.03 13.19 2.58
N GLY A 53 9.62 13.90 1.62
CA GLY A 53 8.88 14.52 0.51
C GLY A 53 8.19 13.48 -0.37
N TYR A 54 8.90 12.42 -0.75
CA TYR A 54 8.30 11.32 -1.53
C TYR A 54 7.17 10.64 -0.76
N GLY A 55 7.37 10.32 0.52
CA GLY A 55 6.34 9.73 1.37
C GLY A 55 5.10 10.60 1.48
N LEU A 56 5.25 11.91 1.64
CA LEU A 56 4.14 12.86 1.69
C LEU A 56 3.42 12.98 0.35
N ILE A 57 4.13 13.08 -0.78
CA ILE A 57 3.49 13.18 -2.11
C ILE A 57 2.68 11.92 -2.42
N PHE A 58 3.30 10.75 -2.29
CA PHE A 58 2.63 9.48 -2.58
C PHE A 58 1.53 9.16 -1.57
N GLY A 59 1.74 9.49 -0.28
CA GLY A 59 0.71 9.35 0.75
C GLY A 59 -0.49 10.27 0.49
N SER A 60 -0.26 11.50 0.04
CA SER A 60 -1.33 12.44 -0.34
C SER A 60 -2.11 11.94 -1.56
N LEU A 61 -1.41 11.41 -2.56
CA LEU A 61 -2.03 10.83 -3.75
C LEU A 61 -2.91 9.62 -3.40
N ALA A 62 -2.50 8.81 -2.43
CA ALA A 62 -3.28 7.68 -1.96
C ALA A 62 -4.60 8.08 -1.28
N LEU A 63 -4.79 9.35 -0.89
CA LEU A 63 -6.00 9.83 -0.23
C LEU A 63 -7.07 10.39 -1.20
N VAL A 64 -6.73 10.54 -2.49
CA VAL A 64 -7.62 11.07 -3.55
C VAL A 64 -8.24 9.90 -4.33
#